data_AF-A0A1F8QQ75-F1
#
_entry.id   AF-A0A1F8QQ75-F1
#
_cell.length_a   1.000
_cell.length_b   1.000
_cell.length_c   1.000
_cell.angle_alpha   90.00
_cell.angle_beta   90.00
_cell.angle_gamma   90.00
#
_symmetry.space_group_name_H-M   'P 1'
#
loop_
_entity.id
_entity.type
_entity.pdbx_description
1 polymer ?
#
loop_
_entity_poly.entity_id
_entity_poly.type
_entity_poly.pdbx_seq_one_letter_code
_entity_poly.pdbx_strand_id
1 'polypeptide(L)'
;MALSGQKTVTAAGTAEALGSQPIGGSLAVKALASNTDDVVVGNDGAGDVTTSNGFELSASEVIVFNLVGDLANIMVDAAVSGEGVCWITGEI
;
A
#
# COMPACT_ATOMS: atom_id res chain seq x y z
N MET A 1 -8.61 -2.82 16.24
CA MET A 1 -8.21 -2.59 14.84
C MET A 1 -7.56 -1.23 14.77
N ALA A 2 -6.49 -1.08 13.99
CA ALA A 2 -5.85 0.22 13.82
C ALA A 2 -6.66 1.06 12.82
N LEU A 3 -6.80 2.36 13.08
CA LEU A 3 -7.45 3.30 12.15
C LEU A 3 -6.43 3.95 11.18
N SER A 4 -5.14 3.75 11.43
CA SER A 4 -4.06 4.18 10.56
C SER A 4 -2.80 3.33 10.80
N GLY A 5 -1.86 3.36 9.85
CA GLY A 5 -0.61 2.62 9.96
C GLY A 5 0.37 2.94 8.84
N GLN A 6 1.48 2.21 8.82
CA GLN A 6 2.50 2.28 7.77
C GLN A 6 2.92 0.87 7.38
N LYS A 7 3.34 0.72 6.12
CA LYS A 7 3.93 -0.49 5.58
C LYS A 7 5.15 -0.10 4.76
N THR A 8 6.30 -0.60 5.18
CA THR A 8 7.54 -0.55 4.40
C THR A 8 7.79 -1.93 3.81
N VAL A 9 8.35 -1.97 2.60
CA VAL A 9 8.80 -3.18 1.92
C VAL A 9 10.17 -3.56 2.49
N THR A 10 10.28 -4.75 3.06
CA THR A 10 11.50 -5.22 3.71
C THR A 10 12.59 -5.54 2.67
N ALA A 11 12.19 -6.21 1.59
CA ALA A 11 13.06 -6.60 0.50
C ALA A 11 12.51 -6.03 -0.81
N ALA A 12 13.29 -5.16 -1.46
CA ALA A 12 12.91 -4.58 -2.75
C ALA A 12 12.51 -5.64 -3.79
N GLY A 13 11.46 -5.35 -4.57
CA GLY A 13 10.93 -6.27 -5.58
C GLY A 13 10.20 -7.47 -4.99
N THR A 14 9.71 -7.37 -3.75
CA THR A 14 8.91 -8.40 -3.09
C THR A 14 7.65 -7.75 -2.55
N ALA A 15 6.52 -8.01 -3.22
CA ALA A 15 5.23 -7.52 -2.79
C ALA A 15 4.87 -8.01 -1.38
N GLU A 16 4.42 -7.10 -0.54
CA GLU A 16 3.97 -7.38 0.82
C GLU A 16 2.57 -6.84 1.07
N ALA A 17 1.73 -7.61 1.76
CA ALA A 17 0.40 -7.16 2.17
C ALA A 17 0.48 -5.93 3.09
N LEU A 18 -0.40 -4.96 2.85
CA LEU A 18 -0.51 -3.70 3.60
C LEU A 18 -0.83 -3.94 5.08
N GLY A 19 -1.56 -5.01 5.37
CA GLY A 19 -1.93 -5.46 6.71
C GLY A 19 -2.71 -6.76 6.66
N SER A 20 -3.44 -7.07 7.73
CA SER A 20 -4.22 -8.32 7.85
C SER A 20 -5.57 -8.11 8.53
N GLN A 21 -6.08 -6.88 8.53
CA GLN A 21 -7.33 -6.53 9.18
C GLN A 21 -8.42 -6.21 8.15
N PRO A 22 -9.68 -6.59 8.44
CA PRO A 22 -10.80 -6.18 7.62
C PRO A 22 -10.95 -4.66 7.65
N ILE A 23 -11.44 -4.05 6.57
CA ILE A 23 -11.76 -2.63 6.47
C ILE A 23 -13.16 -2.51 5.89
N GLY A 24 -14.09 -2.04 6.74
CA GLY A 24 -15.52 -1.89 6.42
C GLY A 24 -15.87 -0.65 5.59
N GLY A 25 -14.90 -0.02 4.93
CA GLY A 25 -15.13 1.24 4.24
C GLY A 25 -13.97 1.73 3.39
N SER A 26 -13.82 3.05 3.33
CA SER A 26 -12.79 3.73 2.55
C SER A 26 -11.44 3.74 3.24
N LEU A 27 -10.39 3.84 2.44
CA LEU A 27 -9.00 3.89 2.88
C LEU A 27 -8.23 4.88 2.02
N ALA A 28 -7.56 5.84 2.64
CA ALA A 28 -6.56 6.63 1.96
C ALA A 28 -5.19 5.97 2.15
N VAL A 29 -4.42 5.85 1.08
CA VAL A 29 -3.05 5.34 1.08
C VAL A 29 -2.15 6.40 0.46
N LYS A 30 -1.04 6.70 1.11
CA LYS A 30 -0.07 7.70 0.67
C LYS A 30 1.33 7.10 0.64
N ALA A 31 2.07 7.31 -0.44
CA ALA A 31 3.50 7.00 -0.49
C ALA A 31 4.26 7.81 0.59
N LEU A 32 5.20 7.17 1.29
CA LEU A 32 5.98 7.86 2.31
C LEU A 32 6.77 9.00 1.66
N ALA A 33 6.83 10.15 2.35
CA ALA A 33 7.53 11.32 1.85
C ALA A 33 9.06 11.12 1.76
N SER A 34 9.59 10.09 2.43
CA SER A 34 11.00 9.70 2.40
C SER A 34 11.34 8.73 1.29
N ASN A 35 10.35 8.23 0.52
CA ASN A 35 10.66 7.40 -0.64
C ASN A 35 11.47 8.22 -1.64
N THR A 36 12.48 7.57 -2.20
CA THR A 36 13.37 8.11 -3.23
C THR A 36 12.99 7.61 -4.62
N ASP A 37 12.36 6.44 -4.71
CA ASP A 37 11.76 5.88 -5.91
C ASP A 37 10.23 5.70 -5.75
N ASP A 38 9.56 5.37 -6.85
CA ASP A 38 8.13 5.08 -6.84
C ASP A 38 7.83 3.77 -6.10
N VAL A 39 6.72 3.78 -5.36
CA VAL A 39 6.16 2.57 -4.73
C VAL A 39 4.92 2.15 -5.48
N VAL A 40 4.67 0.84 -5.53
CA VAL A 40 3.57 0.29 -6.31
C VAL A 40 2.54 -0.33 -5.37
N VAL A 41 1.27 0.01 -5.58
CA VAL A 41 0.14 -0.51 -4.80
C VAL A 41 -0.82 -1.26 -5.73
N GLY A 42 -1.27 -2.44 -5.32
CA GLY A 42 -2.16 -3.26 -6.17
C GLY A 42 -2.22 -4.71 -5.71
N ASN A 43 -2.78 -5.58 -6.54
CA ASN A 43 -2.77 -7.03 -6.36
C ASN A 43 -3.18 -7.70 -7.68
N ASP A 44 -2.35 -8.58 -8.22
CA ASP A 44 -2.61 -9.34 -9.45
C ASP A 44 -3.58 -10.53 -9.26
N GLY A 45 -4.05 -10.76 -8.04
CA GLY A 45 -4.91 -11.88 -7.65
C GLY A 45 -4.14 -13.11 -7.13
N ALA A 46 -2.82 -13.12 -7.24
CA ALA A 46 -1.93 -14.13 -6.67
C ALA A 46 -1.11 -13.60 -5.48
N GLY A 47 -1.37 -12.36 -5.06
CA GLY A 47 -0.63 -11.72 -3.96
C GLY A 47 0.69 -11.09 -4.43
N ASP A 48 0.74 -10.60 -5.66
CA ASP A 48 1.88 -9.86 -6.18
C ASP A 48 1.47 -8.49 -6.73
N VAL A 49 2.42 -7.55 -6.76
CA VAL A 49 2.28 -6.26 -7.44
C VAL A 49 3.66 -5.78 -7.90
N THR A 50 3.71 -5.27 -9.12
CA THR A 50 4.90 -4.73 -9.79
C THR A 50 4.49 -3.49 -10.58
N THR A 51 5.46 -2.72 -11.09
CA THR A 51 5.19 -1.59 -12.00
C THR A 51 4.42 -1.99 -13.27
N SER A 52 4.46 -3.28 -13.66
CA SER A 52 3.75 -3.76 -14.86
C SER A 52 2.26 -4.06 -14.65
N ASN A 53 1.81 -4.21 -13.41
CA ASN A 53 0.44 -4.64 -13.08
C ASN A 53 -0.22 -3.84 -11.94
N GLY A 54 0.51 -2.91 -11.32
CA GLY A 54 0.06 -2.12 -10.18
C GLY A 54 -0.16 -0.64 -10.49
N PHE A 55 -0.43 0.10 -9.43
CA PHE A 55 -0.58 1.55 -9.46
C PHE A 55 0.65 2.20 -8.80
N GLU A 56 1.47 2.87 -9.61
CA GLU A 56 2.68 3.57 -9.15
C GLU A 56 2.31 4.86 -8.42
N LEU A 57 3.02 5.14 -7.32
CA LEU A 57 2.88 6.34 -6.50
C LEU A 57 4.25 6.94 -6.25
N SER A 58 4.43 8.18 -6.70
CA SER A 58 5.59 8.97 -6.31
C SER A 58 5.51 9.42 -4.85
N ALA A 59 6.64 9.81 -4.27
CA ALA A 59 6.70 10.25 -2.87
C ALA A 59 5.63 11.31 -2.55
N SER A 60 4.88 11.06 -1.47
CA SER A 60 3.72 11.87 -1.01
C SER A 60 2.45 11.82 -1.87
N GLU A 61 2.43 11.10 -2.98
CA GLU A 61 1.21 10.89 -3.76
C GLU A 61 0.19 10.03 -2.97
N VAL A 62 -1.09 10.32 -3.18
CA VAL A 62 -2.21 9.72 -2.44
C VAL A 62 -3.21 9.10 -3.40
N ILE A 63 -3.67 7.91 -3.05
CA ILE A 63 -4.86 7.28 -3.63
C ILE A 63 -5.90 7.01 -2.56
N VAL A 64 -7.16 6.94 -2.97
CA VAL A 64 -8.30 6.64 -2.09
C VAL A 64 -9.08 5.47 -2.65
N PHE A 65 -9.21 4.43 -1.85
CA PHE A 65 -10.12 3.32 -2.08
C PHE A 65 -11.47 3.65 -1.46
N ASN A 66 -12.55 3.52 -2.21
CA ASN A 66 -13.90 3.76 -1.70
C ASN A 66 -14.43 2.58 -0.86
N LEU A 67 -13.94 1.37 -1.13
CA LEU A 67 -14.26 0.14 -0.42
C LEU A 67 -13.07 -0.80 -0.50
N VAL A 68 -12.61 -1.32 0.64
CA VAL A 68 -11.42 -2.17 0.73
C VAL A 68 -11.74 -3.63 1.06
N GLY A 69 -12.57 -3.88 2.06
CA GLY A 69 -12.86 -5.23 2.55
C GLY A 69 -11.78 -5.76 3.49
N ASP A 70 -10.52 -5.87 3.05
CA ASP A 70 -9.39 -6.32 3.89
C ASP A 70 -8.05 -5.74 3.40
N LEU A 71 -7.19 -5.31 4.34
CA LEU A 71 -5.83 -4.84 4.04
C LEU A 71 -4.94 -5.95 3.45
N ALA A 72 -5.25 -7.22 3.70
CA ALA A 72 -4.52 -8.36 3.15
C ALA A 72 -4.61 -8.45 1.61
N ASN A 73 -5.61 -7.81 1.01
CA ASN A 73 -5.81 -7.80 -0.43
C ASN A 73 -5.09 -6.64 -1.13
N ILE A 74 -4.47 -5.72 -0.38
CA ILE A 74 -3.69 -4.62 -0.93
C ILE A 74 -2.21 -4.95 -0.75
N MET A 75 -1.50 -5.19 -1.84
CA MET A 75 -0.06 -5.41 -1.84
C MET A 75 0.67 -4.11 -2.09
N VAL A 76 1.87 -4.01 -1.54
CA VAL A 76 2.81 -2.91 -1.72
C VAL A 76 4.16 -3.50 -2.12
N ASP A 77 4.75 -3.00 -3.20
CA ASP A 77 6.13 -3.30 -3.60
C ASP A 77 6.90 -2.00 -3.84
N ALA A 78 8.23 -2.07 -3.76
CA ALA A 78 9.12 -0.93 -3.91
C ALA A 78 10.46 -1.37 -4.54
N ALA A 79 11.09 -0.45 -5.28
CA ALA A 79 12.41 -0.67 -5.86
C ALA A 79 13.54 -0.58 -4.81
N VAL A 80 13.29 0.06 -3.65
CA VAL A 80 14.26 0.20 -2.56
C VAL A 80 13.70 -0.35 -1.25
N SER A 81 14.48 -1.19 -0.56
CA SER A 81 14.13 -1.70 0.76
C SER A 81 13.95 -0.57 1.78
N GLY A 82 12.86 -0.61 2.52
CA GLY A 82 12.48 0.39 3.53
C GLY A 82 11.54 1.47 3.00
N GLU A 83 11.30 1.55 1.70
CA GLU A 83 10.26 2.40 1.12
C GLU A 83 8.87 1.79 1.30
N GLY A 84 7.84 2.62 1.17
CA GLY A 84 6.46 2.12 1.22
C GLY A 84 5.42 3.20 1.39
N VAL A 85 4.38 2.91 2.17
CA VAL A 85 3.19 3.75 2.29
C VAL A 85 2.73 3.94 3.74
N CYS A 86 1.95 4.99 3.97
CA CYS A 86 1.09 5.14 5.15
C CYS A 86 -0.40 5.12 4.74
N TRP A 87 -1.27 4.75 5.68
CA TRP A 87 -2.70 4.63 5.43
C TRP A 87 -3.56 5.11 6.59
N ILE A 88 -4.81 5.50 6.29
CA ILE A 88 -5.85 5.88 7.26
C ILE A 88 -7.23 5.45 6.77
N THR A 89 -8.06 4.95 7.68
CA THR A 89 -9.46 4.55 7.40
C THR A 89 -10.39 5.74 7.42
N GLY A 90 -11.44 5.69 6.60
CA GLY A 90 -12.53 6.68 6.64
C GLY A 90 -13.47 6.53 7.85
N GLU A 91 -13.37 5.43 8.59
CA GLU A 91 -14.00 5.26 9.90
C GLU A 91 -13.18 6.03 10.95
N ILE A 92 -13.56 7.29 11.20
CA ILE A 92 -12.97 8.15 12.23
C ILE A 92 -14.06 8.72 13.14
#